data_AF-A0A9W6ZXV4-F1
#
_entry.id   AF-A0A9W6ZXV4-F1
#
_cell.length_a   1.000
_cell.length_b   1.000
_cell.length_c   1.000
_cell.angle_alpha   90.00
_cell.angle_beta   90.00
_cell.angle_gamma   90.00
#
_symmetry.space_group_name_H-M   'P 1'
#
loop_
_entity.id
_entity.type
_entity.pdbx_description
1 polymer ?
#
loop_
_entity_poly.entity_id
_entity_poly.type
_entity_poly.pdbx_seq_one_letter_code
_entity_poly.pdbx_strand_id
1 'polypeptide(L)'
;MTVNVTDVNLTLAESYYTQALSLWPENCGAMGYLAELYMSQEWHEMALFTLEQLCSECGASHDAASYAKELVEAAAGITLPDSCVAVDAMEELGGSGAPSFFPNLFPLAVLSLLFMMIIK
;
A
#
# COMPACT_ATOMS: atom_id res chain seq x y z
N MET A 1 -23.90 -7.11 27.96
CA MET A 1 -23.11 -8.35 28.12
C MET A 1 -21.66 -7.93 28.04
N THR A 2 -20.95 -7.89 29.18
CA THR A 2 -19.53 -7.50 29.22
C THR A 2 -18.70 -8.77 29.17
N VAL A 3 -18.01 -8.98 28.05
CA VAL A 3 -17.00 -10.04 27.93
C VAL A 3 -15.72 -9.50 28.54
N ASN A 4 -15.26 -10.11 29.63
CA ASN A 4 -14.02 -9.74 30.30
C ASN A 4 -12.89 -10.58 29.72
N VAL A 5 -12.22 -10.09 28.67
CA VAL A 5 -11.06 -10.75 28.08
C VAL A 5 -9.85 -10.41 28.95
N THR A 6 -9.51 -11.31 29.86
CA THR A 6 -8.43 -11.08 30.85
C THR A 6 -7.10 -11.73 30.46
N ASP A 7 -7.12 -12.64 29.48
CA ASP A 7 -5.93 -13.35 29.01
C ASP A 7 -5.82 -13.23 27.47
N VAL A 8 -5.19 -12.14 27.00
CA VAL A 8 -4.85 -12.00 25.57
C VAL A 8 -3.57 -12.80 25.30
N ASN A 9 -3.65 -13.84 24.47
CA ASN A 9 -2.50 -14.65 24.08
C ASN A 9 -2.04 -14.30 22.66
N LEU A 10 -1.15 -13.32 22.55
CA LEU A 10 -0.64 -12.82 21.26
C LEU A 10 0.22 -13.87 20.53
N THR A 11 0.98 -14.69 21.26
CA THR A 11 1.77 -15.78 20.66
C THR A 11 0.89 -16.82 19.97
N LEU A 12 -0.24 -17.18 20.58
CA LEU A 12 -1.18 -18.11 19.96
C LEU A 12 -1.88 -17.48 18.74
N ALA A 13 -2.19 -16.18 18.79
CA ALA A 13 -2.76 -15.47 17.65
C ALA A 13 -1.80 -15.43 16.46
N GLU A 14 -0.54 -15.07 16.70
CA GLU A 14 0.53 -15.10 15.68
C GLU A 14 0.65 -16.49 15.03
N SER A 15 0.63 -17.55 15.84
CA SER A 15 0.65 -18.94 15.36
C SER A 15 -0.52 -19.26 14.43
N TYR A 16 -1.73 -18.76 14.70
CA TYR A 16 -2.87 -19.00 13.83
C TYR A 16 -2.77 -18.25 12.50
N TYR A 17 -2.34 -16.99 12.52
CA TYR A 17 -2.18 -16.22 11.27
C TYR A 17 -1.07 -16.77 10.39
N THR A 18 0.07 -17.12 10.98
CA THR A 18 1.18 -17.75 10.23
C THR A 18 0.80 -19.11 9.67
N GLN A 19 0.06 -19.94 10.40
CA GLN A 19 -0.51 -21.18 9.87
C GLN A 19 -1.48 -20.92 8.71
N ALA A 20 -2.37 -19.93 8.83
CA ALA A 20 -3.28 -19.57 7.76
C ALA A 20 -2.52 -19.17 6.48
N LEU A 21 -1.46 -18.38 6.61
CA LEU A 21 -0.60 -17.97 5.50
C LEU A 21 0.20 -19.14 4.91
N SER A 22 0.57 -20.15 5.71
CA SER A 22 1.21 -21.36 5.18
C SER A 22 0.28 -22.19 4.29
N LEU A 23 -1.03 -22.14 4.56
CA LEU A 23 -2.06 -22.86 3.79
C LEU A 23 -2.58 -22.03 2.62
N TRP A 24 -2.67 -20.72 2.80
CA TRP A 24 -3.12 -19.76 1.79
C TRP A 24 -2.27 -18.48 1.89
N PRO A 25 -1.18 -18.40 1.10
CA PRO A 25 -0.26 -17.27 1.16
C PRO A 25 -0.90 -15.91 0.83
N GLU A 26 -1.90 -15.89 -0.06
CA GLU A 26 -2.62 -14.68 -0.49
C GLU A 26 -3.79 -14.31 0.44
N ASN A 27 -3.83 -14.85 1.67
CA ASN A 27 -4.89 -14.52 2.62
C ASN A 27 -4.71 -13.10 3.17
N CYS A 28 -5.31 -12.13 2.50
CA CYS A 28 -5.28 -10.71 2.86
C CYS A 28 -5.71 -10.44 4.30
N GLY A 29 -6.73 -11.15 4.80
CA GLY A 29 -7.20 -11.00 6.18
C GLY A 29 -6.16 -11.46 7.20
N ALA A 30 -5.51 -12.60 6.95
CA ALA A 30 -4.45 -13.09 7.83
C ALA A 30 -3.22 -12.18 7.82
N MET A 31 -2.84 -11.63 6.65
CA MET A 31 -1.76 -10.63 6.57
C MET A 31 -2.12 -9.34 7.32
N GLY A 32 -3.35 -8.83 7.16
CA GLY A 32 -3.82 -7.64 7.88
C GLY A 32 -3.74 -7.82 9.40
N TYR A 33 -4.34 -8.88 9.93
CA TYR A 33 -4.29 -9.15 11.37
C TYR A 33 -2.87 -9.41 11.90
N LEU A 34 -1.99 -10.00 11.10
CA LEU A 34 -0.60 -10.21 11.49
C LEU A 34 0.17 -8.89 11.54
N ALA A 35 -0.06 -7.97 10.60
CA ALA A 35 0.52 -6.64 10.62
C ALA A 35 0.03 -5.82 11.85
N GLU A 36 -1.27 -5.86 12.15
CA GLU A 36 -1.84 -5.24 13.36
C GLU A 36 -1.24 -5.81 14.64
N LEU A 37 -1.09 -7.14 14.71
CA LEU A 37 -0.51 -7.83 15.85
C LEU A 37 0.95 -7.38 16.07
N TYR A 38 1.75 -7.30 15.01
CA TYR A 38 3.13 -6.82 15.11
C TYR A 38 3.21 -5.35 15.54
N MET A 39 2.32 -4.49 15.03
CA MET A 39 2.23 -3.10 15.52
C MET A 39 1.89 -3.04 17.02
N SER A 40 0.95 -3.86 17.49
CA SER A 40 0.56 -3.90 18.91
C SER A 40 1.68 -4.33 19.85
N GLN A 41 2.70 -5.03 19.32
CA GLN A 41 3.88 -5.48 20.06
C GLN A 41 5.12 -4.59 19.82
N GLU A 42 4.95 -3.44 19.16
CA GLU A 42 6.03 -2.53 18.76
C GLU A 42 7.09 -3.18 17.84
N TRP A 43 6.73 -4.25 17.13
CA TRP A 43 7.59 -4.93 16.15
C TRP A 43 7.46 -4.29 14.78
N HIS A 44 7.83 -3.01 14.71
CA HIS A 44 7.57 -2.14 13.56
C HIS A 44 8.13 -2.67 12.24
N GLU A 45 9.34 -3.23 12.23
CA GLU A 45 9.94 -3.80 11.00
C GLU A 45 9.12 -4.96 10.45
N MET A 46 8.66 -5.86 11.34
CA MET A 46 7.83 -7.01 10.96
C MET A 46 6.46 -6.56 10.47
N ALA A 47 5.87 -5.56 11.14
CA ALA A 47 4.61 -4.97 10.74
C ALA A 47 4.70 -4.34 9.35
N LEU A 48 5.75 -3.54 9.08
CA LEU A 48 5.99 -2.90 7.79
C LEU A 48 6.18 -3.92 6.68
N PHE A 49 7.00 -4.95 6.91
CA PHE A 49 7.23 -6.01 5.93
C PHE A 49 5.94 -6.80 5.60
N THR A 50 5.11 -7.04 6.61
CA THR A 50 3.81 -7.73 6.42
C THR A 50 2.82 -6.81 5.69
N LEU A 51 2.81 -5.53 6.02
CA LEU A 51 1.97 -4.53 5.39
C LEU A 51 2.35 -4.30 3.92
N GLU A 52 3.65 -4.25 3.59
CA GLU A 52 4.13 -4.13 2.21
C GLU A 52 3.66 -5.29 1.33
N GLN A 53 3.74 -6.52 1.86
CA GLN A 53 3.20 -7.71 1.19
C GLN A 53 1.69 -7.61 1.01
N LEU A 54 0.97 -7.25 2.08
CA LEU A 54 -0.48 -7.08 2.02
C LEU A 54 -0.92 -6.09 0.94
N CYS A 55 -0.28 -4.93 0.86
CA CYS A 55 -0.63 -3.94 -0.15
C CYS A 55 -0.22 -4.36 -1.56
N SER A 56 0.88 -5.11 -1.71
CA SER A 56 1.32 -5.64 -3.01
C SER A 56 0.38 -6.72 -3.54
N GLU A 57 -0.07 -7.63 -2.67
CA GLU A 57 -0.88 -8.78 -3.08
C GLU A 57 -2.37 -8.44 -3.16
N CYS A 58 -2.88 -7.64 -2.21
CA CYS A 58 -4.30 -7.37 -2.06
C CYS A 58 -4.70 -5.96 -2.52
N GLY A 59 -3.73 -5.05 -2.65
CA GLY A 59 -3.94 -3.65 -3.02
C GLY A 59 -3.99 -2.69 -1.82
N ALA A 60 -3.43 -1.49 -2.00
CA ALA A 60 -3.37 -0.43 -1.00
C ALA A 60 -4.73 0.06 -0.46
N SER A 61 -5.81 -0.19 -1.20
CA SER A 61 -7.19 0.18 -0.87
C SER A 61 -8.04 -0.98 -0.36
N HIS A 62 -7.45 -2.18 -0.20
CA HIS A 62 -8.16 -3.33 0.34
C HIS A 62 -8.49 -3.10 1.83
N ASP A 63 -9.67 -3.55 2.28
CA ASP A 63 -10.14 -3.32 3.66
C ASP A 63 -9.13 -3.77 4.72
N ALA A 64 -8.51 -4.93 4.50
CA ALA A 64 -7.46 -5.46 5.38
C ALA A 64 -6.21 -4.57 5.46
N ALA A 65 -5.88 -3.84 4.39
CA ALA A 65 -4.74 -2.93 4.36
C ALA A 65 -5.05 -1.58 5.03
N SER A 66 -6.28 -1.08 4.87
CA SER A 66 -6.69 0.24 5.37
C SER A 66 -6.44 0.41 6.87
N TYR A 67 -6.86 -0.56 7.69
CA TYR A 67 -6.69 -0.46 9.14
C TYR A 67 -5.23 -0.62 9.59
N ALA A 68 -4.50 -1.57 9.01
CA ALA A 68 -3.08 -1.75 9.29
C ALA A 68 -2.25 -0.50 8.92
N LYS A 69 -2.62 0.19 7.83
CA LYS A 69 -2.02 1.48 7.47
C LYS A 69 -2.24 2.55 8.52
N GLU A 70 -3.48 2.72 9.00
CA GLU A 70 -3.81 3.72 10.02
C GLU A 70 -2.97 3.51 11.30
N LEU A 71 -2.77 2.26 11.73
CA LEU A 71 -1.93 1.94 12.89
C LEU A 71 -0.46 2.29 12.66
N VAL A 72 0.07 2.01 11.47
CA VAL A 72 1.46 2.33 11.10
C VAL A 72 1.67 3.84 10.99
N GLU A 73 0.74 4.57 10.37
CA GLU A 73 0.81 6.03 10.26
C GLU A 73 0.69 6.73 11.62
N ALA A 74 -0.06 6.16 12.55
CA ALA A 74 -0.16 6.66 13.92
C ALA A 74 1.14 6.47 14.73
N ALA A 75 2.00 5.53 14.33
CA ALA A 75 3.29 5.30 14.98
C ALA A 75 4.31 6.37 14.56
N ALA A 76 4.76 7.16 15.53
CA ALA A 76 5.63 8.31 15.28
C ALA A 76 6.94 7.90 14.59
N GLY A 77 7.24 8.54 13.47
CA GLY A 77 8.51 8.37 12.74
C GLY A 77 8.56 7.17 11.80
N ILE A 78 7.42 6.51 11.55
CA ILE A 78 7.32 5.42 10.58
C ILE A 78 6.69 5.92 9.28
N THR A 79 7.27 5.53 8.14
CA THR A 79 6.74 5.82 6.81
C THR A 79 6.11 4.56 6.22
N LEU A 80 4.96 4.71 5.56
CA LEU A 80 4.33 3.60 4.84
C LEU A 80 5.20 3.12 3.67
N PRO A 81 5.12 1.83 3.31
CA PRO A 81 5.70 1.32 2.07
C PRO A 81 5.05 1.95 0.83
N ASP A 82 5.82 2.13 -0.25
CA ASP A 82 5.32 2.70 -1.51
C ASP A 82 4.13 1.90 -2.08
N SER A 83 4.14 0.57 -1.92
CA SER A 83 3.05 -0.31 -2.34
C SER A 83 1.72 -0.02 -1.63
N CYS A 84 1.77 0.63 -0.47
CA CYS A 84 0.63 0.99 0.37
C CYS A 84 0.14 2.43 0.20
N VAL A 85 0.87 3.25 -0.55
CA VAL A 85 0.43 4.60 -0.91
C VAL A 85 -0.46 4.48 -2.13
N ALA A 86 -1.76 4.76 -1.95
CA ALA A 86 -2.65 4.94 -3.09
C ALA A 86 -2.18 6.21 -3.81
N VAL A 87 -1.45 6.06 -4.91
CA VAL A 87 -1.15 7.20 -5.78
C VAL A 87 -2.45 7.63 -6.43
N ASP A 88 -3.12 8.61 -5.81
CA ASP A 88 -4.20 9.33 -6.45
C ASP A 88 -3.63 9.89 -7.76
N ALA A 89 -4.02 9.28 -8.88
CA ALA A 89 -3.75 9.84 -10.18
C ALA A 89 -4.44 11.21 -10.24
N MET A 90 -3.61 12.26 -10.14
CA MET A 90 -3.87 13.70 -10.25
C MET A 90 -3.83 14.48 -8.91
N GLU A 91 -2.64 15.00 -8.54
CA GLU A 91 -2.50 16.45 -8.33
C GLU A 91 -1.09 16.94 -8.73
N GLU A 92 -1.10 18.00 -9.51
CA GLU A 92 0.05 18.75 -10.00
C GLU A 92 0.70 19.64 -8.92
N LEU A 93 1.97 20.02 -9.16
CA LEU A 93 2.65 21.23 -8.67
C LEU A 93 2.87 21.40 -7.16
N GLY A 94 4.02 20.92 -6.66
CA GLY A 94 4.71 21.59 -5.55
C GLY A 94 5.62 20.71 -4.70
N GLY A 95 6.93 20.72 -4.97
CA GLY A 95 7.89 20.09 -4.05
C GLY A 95 9.27 19.89 -4.66
N SER A 96 10.09 20.94 -4.60
CA SER A 96 11.46 21.08 -5.08
C SER A 96 12.36 19.85 -4.98
N GLY A 97 12.86 19.39 -6.14
CA GLY A 97 13.96 18.42 -6.22
C GLY A 97 14.41 18.09 -7.64
N ALA A 98 14.60 19.08 -8.52
CA ALA A 98 15.31 18.86 -9.78
C ALA A 98 16.83 19.00 -9.54
N PRO A 99 17.67 18.17 -10.19
CA PRO A 99 18.28 18.70 -11.41
C PRO A 99 18.14 17.76 -12.62
N SER A 100 17.52 18.33 -13.66
CA SER A 100 17.88 18.22 -15.08
C SER A 100 18.42 16.90 -15.62
N PHE A 101 17.56 16.13 -16.30
CA PHE A 101 17.92 15.41 -17.52
C PHE A 101 16.68 15.17 -18.40
N PHE A 102 16.35 16.14 -19.25
CA PHE A 102 15.50 15.90 -20.44
C PHE A 102 16.34 16.19 -21.68
N PRO A 103 16.28 15.31 -22.68
CA PRO A 103 15.85 15.82 -23.98
C PRO A 103 14.86 14.90 -24.70
N ASN A 104 13.79 15.54 -25.21
CA ASN A 104 13.08 15.25 -26.48
C ASN A 104 12.19 13.98 -26.53
N LEU A 105 10.98 13.96 -27.08
CA LEU A 105 10.35 14.77 -28.12
C LEU A 105 8.81 14.63 -28.01
N PHE A 106 8.10 15.75 -27.88
CA PHE A 106 6.67 15.88 -28.16
C PHE A 106 6.39 15.59 -29.64
N PRO A 107 5.17 15.12 -30.00
CA PRO A 107 4.52 15.62 -31.19
C PRO A 107 3.33 16.49 -30.81
N LEU A 108 3.45 17.72 -31.28
CA LEU A 108 2.49 18.81 -31.24
C LEU A 108 1.15 18.40 -31.86
N ALA A 109 0.07 18.74 -31.17
CA ALA A 109 -1.15 19.16 -31.85
C ALA A 109 -0.83 20.39 -32.71
N VAL A 110 -0.77 20.22 -34.04
CA VAL A 110 -0.97 21.32 -34.98
C VAL A 110 -2.12 20.93 -35.89
N LEU A 111 -3.29 21.40 -35.47
CA LEU A 111 -4.46 21.55 -36.30
C LEU A 111 -4.15 22.57 -37.41
N SER A 112 -4.62 22.29 -38.63
CA SER A 112 -4.76 23.21 -39.77
C SER A 112 -3.55 23.35 -40.71
N LEU A 113 -3.53 22.54 -41.77
CA LEU A 113 -3.42 22.96 -43.18
C LEU A 113 -3.30 21.71 -44.09
N LEU A 114 -3.94 21.77 -45.27
CA LEU A 114 -3.95 20.79 -46.36
C LEU A 114 -5.03 19.70 -46.32
N PHE A 115 -6.23 20.14 -46.66
CA PHE A 115 -6.97 19.59 -47.80
C PHE A 115 -5.98 19.07 -48.89
N MET A 116 -5.76 17.76 -48.96
CA MET A 116 -5.39 17.03 -50.18
C MET A 116 -5.15 15.55 -49.85
N MET A 117 -5.72 14.67 -50.67
CA MET A 117 -5.41 13.24 -50.78
C MET A 117 -6.02 12.28 -49.76
N ILE A 118 -7.35 12.20 -49.76
CA ILE A 118 -8.03 10.88 -49.68
C ILE A 118 -8.85 10.71 -50.96
N ILE A 119 -8.17 10.26 -52.02
CA ILE A 119 -8.77 9.49 -53.12
C ILE A 119 -7.86 8.30 -53.34
N LYS A 120 -8.32 7.11 -52.93
CA LYS A 120 -8.48 6.00 -53.85
C LYS A 120 -9.59 5.09 -53.36
#